data_AF-A0A918L8G8-F1
#
_entry.id   AF-A0A918L8G8-F1
#
_cell.length_a   1.000
_cell.length_b   1.000
_cell.length_c   1.000
_cell.angle_alpha   90.00
_cell.angle_beta   90.00
_cell.angle_gamma   90.00
#
_symmetry.space_group_name_H-M   'P 1'
#
loop_
_entity.id
_entity.type
_entity.pdbx_description
1 polymer ?
#
loop_
_entity_poly.entity_id
_entity_poly.type
_entity_poly.pdbx_seq_one_letter_code
_entity_poly.pdbx_strand_id
1 'polypeptide(L)'
;MRRTRKWHRLARPPVADLDAFAELIDPARLTPAQFVDLVSVLDMLGAAGTAVRLSGLRTETFVRFLDKASREQIEALMAHPHLRYVVFDELFQRMSAHLDRTKSAGLRAVVHWQFPGGPHDDGIDRFETRIREGRCVTGDEPTADPRVTLTVDPVDFLRVITGSVNVPMLFLSGKVKVKGDIAFAATLIGYFDLPR
;
A
#
# COMPACT_ATOMS: atom_id res chain seq x y z
N MET A 1 19.03 33.03 -46.03
CA MET A 1 19.08 31.55 -45.98
C MET A 1 18.67 31.10 -44.57
N ARG A 2 17.37 30.81 -44.34
CA ARG A 2 16.83 30.45 -43.01
C ARG A 2 16.91 28.93 -42.81
N ARG A 3 17.75 28.47 -41.87
CA ARG A 3 17.80 27.07 -41.43
C ARG A 3 16.62 26.79 -40.50
N THR A 4 15.64 26.02 -40.97
CA THR A 4 14.56 25.46 -40.15
C THR A 4 15.12 24.36 -39.26
N ARG A 5 15.27 24.62 -37.96
CA ARG A 5 15.48 23.56 -36.96
C ARG A 5 14.17 22.80 -36.79
N LYS A 6 14.10 21.59 -37.37
CA LYS A 6 13.07 20.61 -37.05
C LYS A 6 13.28 20.17 -35.61
N TRP A 7 12.36 20.56 -34.73
CA TRP A 7 12.26 19.99 -33.40
C TRP A 7 11.81 18.52 -33.57
N HIS A 8 12.73 17.59 -33.35
CA HIS A 8 12.36 16.20 -33.17
C HIS A 8 11.64 16.11 -31.82
N ARG A 9 10.38 15.69 -31.84
CA ARG A 9 9.70 15.22 -30.63
C ARG A 9 10.60 14.12 -30.06
N LEU A 10 11.25 14.36 -28.92
CA LEU A 10 11.97 13.32 -28.21
C LEU A 10 10.96 12.19 -27.97
N ALA A 11 11.27 10.99 -28.47
CA ALA A 11 10.49 9.81 -28.13
C ALA A 11 10.40 9.77 -26.60
N ARG A 12 9.18 9.62 -26.05
CA ARG A 12 9.04 9.34 -24.63
C ARG A 12 9.96 8.15 -24.32
N PRO A 13 10.84 8.23 -23.31
CA PRO A 13 11.66 7.07 -22.96
C PRO A 13 10.73 5.87 -22.77
N PRO A 14 11.12 4.67 -23.23
CA PRO A 14 10.32 3.48 -23.01
C PRO A 14 10.02 3.39 -21.51
N VAL A 15 8.75 3.19 -21.18
CA VAL A 15 8.33 2.91 -19.81
C VAL A 15 9.13 1.68 -19.39
N ALA A 16 9.95 1.79 -18.34
CA ALA A 16 10.64 0.63 -17.81
C ALA A 16 9.56 -0.40 -17.45
N ASP A 17 9.66 -1.60 -18.01
CA ASP A 17 8.73 -2.69 -17.69
C ASP A 17 9.05 -3.20 -16.30
N LEU A 18 8.51 -2.50 -15.31
CA LEU A 18 8.78 -2.76 -13.91
C LEU A 18 8.12 -4.06 -13.46
N ASP A 19 7.02 -4.47 -14.11
CA ASP A 19 6.41 -5.77 -13.85
C ASP A 19 7.36 -6.90 -14.25
N ALA A 20 7.93 -6.85 -15.45
CA ALA A 20 8.91 -7.84 -15.90
C ALA A 20 10.14 -7.89 -14.99
N PHE A 21 10.63 -6.72 -14.54
CA PHE A 21 11.73 -6.66 -13.57
C PHE A 21 11.37 -7.33 -12.24
N ALA A 22 10.20 -7.00 -11.67
CA ALA A 22 9.75 -7.59 -10.40
C ALA A 22 9.52 -9.11 -10.51
N GLU A 23 9.08 -9.61 -11.67
CA GLU A 23 8.90 -11.04 -11.93
C GLU A 23 10.24 -11.81 -12.01
N LEU A 24 11.34 -11.14 -12.35
CA LEU A 24 12.69 -11.73 -12.37
C LEU A 24 13.33 -11.82 -10.98
N ILE A 25 12.77 -11.11 -9.99
CA ILE A 25 13.27 -11.10 -8.61
C ILE A 25 12.48 -12.12 -7.79
N ASP A 26 13.22 -12.94 -7.06
CA ASP A 26 12.66 -13.83 -6.04
C ASP A 26 13.01 -13.26 -4.65
N PRO A 27 12.08 -12.56 -3.97
CA PRO A 27 12.33 -11.97 -2.66
C PRO A 27 12.86 -12.99 -1.65
N ALA A 28 12.42 -14.25 -1.73
CA ALA A 28 12.86 -15.32 -0.82
C ALA A 28 14.36 -15.63 -0.91
N ARG A 29 15.06 -15.19 -1.96
CA ARG A 29 16.52 -15.34 -2.12
C ARG A 29 17.32 -14.18 -1.56
N LEU A 30 16.67 -13.11 -1.12
CA LEU A 30 17.30 -11.92 -0.54
C LEU A 30 17.39 -12.07 0.98
N THR A 31 18.45 -11.56 1.59
CA THR A 31 18.45 -11.33 3.04
C THR A 31 17.47 -10.20 3.41
N PRO A 32 17.06 -10.05 4.68
CA PRO A 32 16.27 -8.91 5.12
C PRO A 32 16.86 -7.56 4.72
N ALA A 33 18.17 -7.39 4.86
CA ALA A 33 18.86 -6.16 4.44
C ALA A 33 18.79 -5.93 2.92
N GLN A 34 19.07 -6.97 2.11
CA GLN A 34 19.02 -6.86 0.65
C GLN A 34 17.61 -6.54 0.12
N PHE A 35 16.58 -7.10 0.77
CA PHE A 35 15.19 -6.79 0.44
C PHE A 35 14.86 -5.32 0.71
N VAL A 36 15.27 -4.80 1.88
CA VAL A 36 15.09 -3.37 2.23
C VAL A 36 15.86 -2.47 1.26
N ASP A 37 17.11 -2.82 0.92
CA ASP A 37 17.93 -2.07 -0.04
C ASP A 37 17.29 -2.03 -1.43
N LEU A 38 16.69 -3.14 -1.90
CA LEU A 38 15.97 -3.18 -3.17
C LEU A 38 14.80 -2.19 -3.18
N VAL A 39 13.96 -2.19 -2.12
CA VAL A 39 12.83 -1.26 -2.01
C VAL A 39 13.32 0.19 -1.92
N SER A 40 14.41 0.43 -1.18
CA SER A 40 15.07 1.73 -1.07
C SER A 40 15.54 2.27 -2.42
N VAL A 41 16.16 1.42 -3.25
CA VAL A 41 16.59 1.80 -4.60
C VAL A 41 15.38 2.13 -5.49
N LEU A 42 14.31 1.34 -5.44
CA LEU A 42 13.09 1.61 -6.20
C LEU A 42 12.45 2.94 -5.80
N ASP A 43 12.40 3.25 -4.51
CA ASP A 43 11.90 4.53 -3.99
C ASP A 43 12.78 5.70 -4.44
N MET A 44 14.10 5.57 -4.28
CA MET A 44 15.08 6.59 -4.70
C MET A 44 15.00 6.90 -6.20
N LEU A 45 14.89 5.87 -7.04
CA LEU A 45 14.71 6.03 -8.49
C LEU A 45 13.36 6.71 -8.81
N GLY A 46 12.32 6.42 -8.04
CA GLY A 46 11.03 7.07 -8.20
C GLY A 46 11.07 8.56 -7.83
N ALA A 47 11.69 8.89 -6.70
CA ALA A 47 11.91 10.26 -6.24
C ALA A 47 12.78 11.07 -7.22
N ALA A 48 13.75 10.43 -7.88
CA ALA A 48 14.57 11.03 -8.94
C ALA A 48 13.80 11.30 -10.25
N GLY A 49 12.51 10.96 -10.32
CA GLY A 49 11.66 11.22 -11.48
C GLY A 49 11.86 10.22 -12.62
N THR A 50 12.54 9.09 -12.39
CA THR A 50 12.69 8.04 -13.39
C THR A 50 11.36 7.32 -13.66
N ALA A 51 11.33 6.42 -14.64
CA ALA A 51 10.17 5.57 -14.92
C ALA A 51 10.03 4.38 -13.95
N VAL A 52 10.99 4.18 -13.03
CA VAL A 52 11.02 3.08 -12.06
C VAL A 52 10.45 3.57 -10.73
N ARG A 53 9.21 3.21 -10.42
CA ARG A 53 8.50 3.61 -9.18
C ARG A 53 7.56 2.49 -8.73
N LEU A 54 7.34 2.31 -7.44
CA LEU A 54 6.42 1.28 -6.93
C LEU A 54 5.01 1.39 -7.52
N SER A 55 4.49 2.60 -7.69
CA SER A 55 3.22 2.89 -8.39
C SER A 55 3.16 2.47 -9.85
N GLY A 56 4.30 2.18 -10.48
CA GLY A 56 4.39 1.61 -11.82
C GLY A 56 4.09 0.11 -11.88
N LEU A 57 4.09 -0.60 -10.73
CA LEU A 57 3.73 -2.01 -10.66
C LEU A 57 2.22 -2.21 -10.69
N ARG A 58 1.74 -3.22 -11.43
CA ARG A 58 0.37 -3.72 -11.28
C ARG A 58 0.13 -4.17 -9.84
N THR A 59 -1.12 -4.09 -9.38
CA THR A 59 -1.48 -4.51 -8.02
C THR A 59 -1.11 -5.97 -7.78
N GLU A 60 -1.36 -6.85 -8.74
CA GLU A 60 -1.05 -8.28 -8.66
C GLU A 60 0.46 -8.51 -8.50
N THR A 61 1.27 -7.79 -9.26
CA THR A 61 2.73 -7.90 -9.20
C THR A 61 3.26 -7.42 -7.86
N PHE A 62 2.76 -6.27 -7.38
CA PHE A 62 3.12 -5.71 -6.09
C PHE A 62 2.74 -6.64 -4.92
N VAL A 63 1.50 -7.14 -4.92
CA VAL A 63 1.00 -8.08 -3.92
C VAL A 63 1.83 -9.36 -3.91
N ARG A 64 2.09 -9.95 -5.08
CA ARG A 64 2.92 -11.16 -5.21
C ARG A 64 4.35 -10.94 -4.73
N PHE A 65 4.92 -9.76 -5.00
CA PHE A 65 6.26 -9.42 -4.53
C PHE A 65 6.32 -9.38 -2.99
N LEU A 66 5.34 -8.77 -2.34
CA LEU A 66 5.25 -8.75 -0.87
C LEU A 66 4.90 -10.12 -0.28
N ASP A 67 4.03 -10.91 -0.91
CA ASP A 67 3.66 -12.26 -0.46
C ASP A 67 4.86 -13.22 -0.43
N LYS A 68 5.78 -13.08 -1.39
CA LYS A 68 7.03 -13.87 -1.43
C LYS A 68 8.05 -13.45 -0.38
N ALA A 69 7.87 -12.31 0.28
CA ALA A 69 8.81 -11.85 1.29
C ALA A 69 8.66 -12.63 2.61
N SER A 70 9.77 -12.96 3.25
CA SER A 70 9.79 -13.60 4.56
C SER A 70 9.23 -12.67 5.64
N ARG A 71 8.89 -13.22 6.80
CA ARG A 71 8.43 -12.40 7.93
C ARG A 71 9.49 -11.38 8.36
N GLU A 72 10.74 -11.81 8.42
CA GLU A 72 11.89 -11.00 8.83
C GLU A 72 12.17 -9.88 7.82
N GLN A 73 11.93 -10.13 6.53
CA GLN A 73 12.02 -9.11 5.48
C GLN A 73 10.95 -8.03 5.65
N ILE A 74 9.70 -8.42 5.90
CA ILE A 74 8.61 -7.47 6.16
C ILE A 74 8.84 -6.71 7.46
N GLU A 75 9.31 -7.37 8.52
CA GLU A 75 9.67 -6.73 9.79
C GLU A 75 10.79 -5.69 9.58
N ALA A 76 11.85 -6.03 8.83
CA ALA A 76 12.93 -5.09 8.52
C ALA A 76 12.44 -3.90 7.68
N LEU A 77 11.57 -4.13 6.69
CA LEU A 77 10.95 -3.08 5.88
C LEU A 77 10.08 -2.15 6.73
N MET A 78 9.27 -2.70 7.63
CA MET A 78 8.41 -1.92 8.53
C MET A 78 9.20 -1.20 9.62
N ALA A 79 10.39 -1.68 9.99
CA ALA A 79 11.30 -0.96 10.89
C ALA A 79 11.99 0.24 10.22
N HIS A 80 11.99 0.33 8.89
CA HIS A 80 12.65 1.42 8.17
C HIS A 80 11.78 2.70 8.22
N PRO A 81 12.28 3.83 8.77
CA PRO A 81 11.45 5.02 9.04
C PRO A 81 10.74 5.61 7.82
N HIS A 82 11.44 5.69 6.68
CA HIS A 82 10.89 6.21 5.42
C HIS A 82 10.09 5.16 4.63
N LEU A 83 10.71 4.00 4.35
CA LEU A 83 10.10 2.99 3.46
C LEU A 83 8.80 2.40 3.98
N ARG A 84 8.59 2.31 5.30
CA ARG A 84 7.29 1.88 5.84
C ARG A 84 6.15 2.78 5.36
N TYR A 85 6.36 4.10 5.35
CA TYR A 85 5.36 5.07 4.90
C TYR A 85 5.14 4.95 3.40
N VAL A 86 6.21 4.85 2.61
CA VAL A 86 6.15 4.63 1.16
C VAL A 86 5.27 3.41 0.83
N VAL A 87 5.47 2.31 1.55
CA VAL A 87 4.71 1.06 1.33
C VAL A 87 3.25 1.21 1.77
N PHE A 88 2.97 1.87 2.89
CA PHE A 88 1.59 2.13 3.32
C PHE A 88 0.83 3.02 2.35
N ASP A 89 1.42 4.14 1.91
CA ASP A 89 0.80 5.04 0.93
C ASP A 89 0.44 4.29 -0.36
N GLU A 90 1.39 3.49 -0.86
CA GLU A 90 1.24 2.67 -2.06
C GLU A 90 0.17 1.57 -1.89
N LEU A 91 0.00 1.00 -0.69
CA LEU A 91 -1.09 0.08 -0.34
C LEU A 91 -2.44 0.79 -0.31
N PHE A 92 -2.55 1.94 0.36
CA PHE A 92 -3.79 2.68 0.49
C PHE A 92 -4.29 3.22 -0.84
N GLN A 93 -3.39 3.69 -1.71
CA GLN A 93 -3.72 4.08 -3.08
C GLN A 93 -4.30 2.90 -3.89
N ARG A 94 -3.72 1.70 -3.76
CA ARG A 94 -4.28 0.49 -4.40
C ARG A 94 -5.62 0.08 -3.81
N MET A 95 -5.75 0.07 -2.49
CA MET A 95 -7.04 -0.21 -1.83
C MET A 95 -8.11 0.75 -2.35
N SER A 96 -7.79 2.04 -2.47
CA SER A 96 -8.69 3.05 -3.01
C SER A 96 -9.11 2.75 -4.46
N ALA A 97 -8.17 2.33 -5.30
CA ALA A 97 -8.43 1.93 -6.69
C ALA A 97 -9.32 0.68 -6.82
N HIS A 98 -9.27 -0.22 -5.84
CA HIS A 98 -10.02 -1.48 -5.80
C HIS A 98 -11.36 -1.40 -5.05
N LEU A 99 -11.86 -0.20 -4.72
CA LEU A 99 -13.19 -0.06 -4.13
C LEU A 99 -14.28 -0.53 -5.12
N ASP A 100 -15.09 -1.50 -4.70
CA ASP A 100 -16.30 -1.93 -5.41
C ASP A 100 -17.35 -0.82 -5.33
N ARG A 101 -17.48 -0.05 -6.42
CA ARG A 101 -18.37 1.11 -6.49
C ARG A 101 -19.84 0.75 -6.29
N THR A 102 -20.24 -0.45 -6.68
CA THR A 102 -21.64 -0.89 -6.58
C THR A 102 -21.97 -1.21 -5.13
N LYS A 103 -21.13 -2.01 -4.46
CA LYS A 103 -21.33 -2.33 -3.04
C LYS A 103 -21.22 -1.11 -2.14
N SER A 104 -20.34 -0.17 -2.48
CA SER A 104 -20.08 1.04 -1.68
C SER A 104 -20.93 2.26 -2.05
N ALA A 105 -21.88 2.13 -2.99
CA ALA A 105 -22.70 3.27 -3.46
C ALA A 105 -23.47 3.98 -2.33
N GLY A 106 -24.02 3.22 -1.39
CA GLY A 106 -24.73 3.75 -0.22
C GLY A 106 -23.84 3.99 1.01
N LEU A 107 -22.55 3.66 0.94
CA LEU A 107 -21.66 3.73 2.10
C LEU A 107 -21.15 5.17 2.31
N ARG A 108 -21.24 5.62 3.57
CA ARG A 108 -20.58 6.82 4.07
C ARG A 108 -19.84 6.45 5.35
N ALA A 109 -18.51 6.46 5.29
CA ALA A 109 -17.68 6.10 6.43
C ALA A 109 -16.30 6.76 6.36
N VAL A 110 -15.79 7.10 7.54
CA VAL A 110 -14.38 7.45 7.76
C VAL A 110 -13.77 6.32 8.59
N VAL A 111 -12.68 5.75 8.10
CA VAL A 111 -11.88 4.74 8.78
C VAL A 111 -10.56 5.37 9.16
N HIS A 112 -10.18 5.30 10.43
CA HIS A 112 -8.82 5.60 10.86
C HIS A 112 -8.03 4.32 11.04
N TRP A 113 -6.82 4.30 10.51
CA TRP A 113 -5.88 3.20 10.64
C TRP A 113 -4.75 3.64 11.56
N GLN A 114 -4.34 2.76 12.45
CA GLN A 114 -3.24 2.98 13.38
C GLN A 114 -2.26 1.82 13.32
N PHE A 115 -1.00 2.15 13.10
CA PHE A 115 0.08 1.18 12.98
C PHE A 115 1.17 1.48 14.01
N PRO A 116 1.33 0.63 15.05
CA PRO A 116 2.40 0.79 16.02
C PRO A 116 3.81 0.70 15.40
N GLY A 117 4.80 1.18 16.14
CA GLY A 117 6.21 1.19 15.75
C GLY A 117 6.58 2.27 14.73
N GLY A 118 5.71 3.26 14.51
CA GLY A 118 6.00 4.42 13.66
C GLY A 118 7.11 5.31 14.24
N PRO A 119 7.74 6.19 13.43
CA PRO A 119 8.81 7.08 13.89
C PRO A 119 8.31 8.31 14.67
N HIS A 120 6.99 8.50 14.77
CA HIS A 120 6.35 9.57 15.53
C HIS A 120 6.60 9.43 17.04
N ASP A 121 6.47 10.52 17.80
CA ASP A 121 6.74 10.55 19.25
C ASP A 121 5.92 9.52 20.06
N ASP A 122 4.70 9.24 19.62
CA ASP A 122 3.82 8.24 20.23
C ASP A 122 3.98 6.83 19.65
N GLY A 123 4.86 6.68 18.66
CA GLY A 123 5.13 5.42 17.97
C GLY A 123 4.00 4.93 17.09
N ILE A 124 3.07 5.79 16.64
CA ILE A 124 1.89 5.37 15.86
C ILE A 124 1.82 6.11 14.53
N ASP A 125 1.90 5.37 13.42
CA ASP A 125 1.50 5.91 12.12
C ASP A 125 -0.02 5.91 11.99
N ARG A 126 -0.52 6.95 11.33
CA ARG A 126 -1.94 7.18 11.13
C ARG A 126 -2.23 7.29 9.66
N PHE A 127 -3.34 6.70 9.24
CA PHE A 127 -3.89 6.89 7.91
C PHE A 127 -5.41 7.01 8.02
N GLU A 128 -6.00 7.68 7.05
CA GLU A 128 -7.44 7.84 6.93
C GLU A 128 -7.92 7.24 5.61
N THR A 129 -9.08 6.60 5.64
CA THR A 129 -9.82 6.18 4.44
C THR A 129 -11.24 6.70 4.53
N ARG A 130 -11.63 7.49 3.55
CA ARG A 130 -12.96 8.07 3.40
C ARG A 130 -13.69 7.39 2.27
N ILE A 131 -14.79 6.73 2.58
CA ILE A 131 -15.67 6.13 1.59
C ILE A 131 -16.96 6.92 1.55
N ARG A 132 -17.29 7.47 0.37
CA ARG A 132 -18.54 8.19 0.13
C ARG A 132 -18.97 8.01 -1.32
N GLU A 133 -20.21 7.57 -1.53
CA GLU A 133 -20.85 7.55 -2.86
C GLU A 133 -20.03 6.78 -3.90
N GLY A 134 -19.56 5.59 -3.53
CA GLY A 134 -18.74 4.75 -4.42
C GLY A 134 -17.34 5.30 -4.68
N ARG A 135 -16.85 6.27 -3.90
CA ARG A 135 -15.48 6.82 -3.98
C ARG A 135 -14.72 6.53 -2.70
N CYS A 136 -13.45 6.18 -2.86
CA CYS A 136 -12.48 6.04 -1.78
C CYS A 136 -11.44 7.16 -1.90
N VAL A 137 -11.12 7.83 -0.80
CA VAL A 137 -10.00 8.77 -0.72
C VAL A 137 -9.20 8.40 0.52
N THR A 138 -7.88 8.35 0.38
CA THR A 138 -6.97 8.03 1.47
C THR A 138 -6.08 9.22 1.80
N GLY A 139 -5.62 9.30 3.03
CA GLY A 139 -4.70 10.32 3.52
C GLY A 139 -3.85 9.79 4.67
N ASP A 140 -2.79 10.50 4.97
CA ASP A 140 -1.81 10.21 6.03
C ASP A 140 -2.11 10.92 7.36
N GLU A 141 -3.16 11.73 7.39
CA GLU A 141 -3.62 12.40 8.61
C GLU A 141 -5.14 12.24 8.81
N PRO A 142 -5.60 12.10 10.07
CA PRO A 142 -7.02 12.20 10.42
C PRO A 142 -7.57 13.59 10.10
N THR A 143 -8.62 13.66 9.28
CA THR A 143 -9.24 14.95 8.93
C THR A 143 -10.75 14.99 9.20
N ALA A 144 -11.35 13.90 9.69
CA ALA A 144 -12.73 13.84 10.19
C ALA A 144 -12.89 12.79 11.30
N ASP A 145 -14.02 12.83 12.00
CA ASP A 145 -14.35 11.83 13.02
C ASP A 145 -14.53 10.44 12.39
N PRO A 146 -13.86 9.41 12.93
CA PRO A 146 -13.95 8.06 12.40
C PRO A 146 -15.24 7.39 12.83
N ARG A 147 -15.87 6.65 11.90
CA ARG A 147 -16.85 5.63 12.25
C ARG A 147 -16.18 4.46 12.98
N VAL A 148 -14.94 4.15 12.59
CA VAL A 148 -14.13 3.11 13.21
C VAL A 148 -12.65 3.47 13.15
N THR A 149 -11.93 3.15 14.22
CA THR A 149 -10.47 3.13 14.26
C THR A 149 -10.00 1.68 14.36
N LEU A 150 -9.09 1.29 13.47
CA LEU A 150 -8.47 -0.03 13.42
C LEU A 150 -6.99 0.10 13.79
N THR A 151 -6.58 -0.54 14.88
CA THR A 151 -5.17 -0.66 15.24
C THR A 151 -4.69 -2.06 14.91
N VAL A 152 -3.65 -2.18 14.09
CA VAL A 152 -3.13 -3.46 13.62
C VAL A 152 -1.60 -3.40 13.53
N ASP A 153 -0.94 -4.53 13.77
CA ASP A 153 0.49 -4.65 13.54
C ASP A 153 0.81 -4.48 12.03
N PRO A 154 1.83 -3.69 11.65
CA PRO A 154 2.22 -3.49 10.25
C PRO A 154 2.43 -4.80 9.47
N VAL A 155 3.10 -5.78 10.08
CA VAL A 155 3.46 -7.05 9.42
C VAL A 155 2.20 -7.87 9.18
N ASP A 156 1.32 -7.95 10.18
CA ASP A 156 0.04 -8.64 10.05
C ASP A 156 -0.85 -7.97 8.99
N PHE A 157 -0.87 -6.62 8.92
CA PHE A 157 -1.62 -5.89 7.89
C PHE A 157 -1.14 -6.17 6.47
N LEU A 158 0.18 -6.10 6.23
CA LEU A 158 0.76 -6.42 4.92
C LEU A 158 0.40 -7.84 4.49
N ARG A 159 0.55 -8.83 5.40
CA ARG A 159 0.20 -10.23 5.12
C ARG A 159 -1.27 -10.47 4.79
N VAL A 160 -2.16 -9.62 5.30
CA VAL A 160 -3.59 -9.72 5.01
C VAL A 160 -3.91 -9.15 3.65
N ILE A 161 -3.39 -7.97 3.34
CA ILE A 161 -3.65 -7.33 2.04
C ILE A 161 -3.04 -8.14 0.91
N THR A 162 -1.93 -8.84 1.16
CA THR A 162 -1.33 -9.73 0.17
C THR A 162 -2.07 -11.06 0.00
N GLY A 163 -3.17 -11.29 0.74
CA GLY A 163 -3.94 -12.53 0.67
C GLY A 163 -3.32 -13.71 1.42
N SER A 164 -2.18 -13.51 2.10
CA SER A 164 -1.50 -14.55 2.88
C SER A 164 -2.24 -14.89 4.18
N VAL A 165 -3.15 -14.03 4.65
CA VAL A 165 -3.95 -14.23 5.86
C VAL A 165 -5.42 -13.84 5.62
N ASN A 166 -6.33 -14.72 6.07
CA ASN A 166 -7.77 -14.48 6.00
C ASN A 166 -8.19 -13.33 6.95
N VAL A 167 -8.81 -12.29 6.42
CA VAL A 167 -9.20 -11.07 7.15
C VAL A 167 -10.07 -11.37 8.38
N PRO A 168 -11.18 -12.14 8.28
CA PRO A 168 -11.91 -12.67 9.42
C PRO A 168 -11.03 -13.31 10.51
N MET A 169 -9.96 -14.02 10.15
CA MET A 169 -9.06 -14.65 11.13
C MET A 169 -8.23 -13.64 11.92
N LEU A 170 -7.90 -12.47 11.36
CA LEU A 170 -7.25 -11.39 12.12
C LEU A 170 -8.17 -10.78 13.19
N PHE A 171 -9.45 -10.60 12.86
CA PHE A 171 -10.45 -10.14 13.83
C PHE A 171 -10.66 -11.18 14.94
N LEU A 172 -10.81 -12.46 14.59
CA LEU A 172 -11.02 -13.54 15.55
C LEU A 172 -9.78 -13.81 16.44
N SER A 173 -8.58 -13.60 15.92
CA SER A 173 -7.33 -13.77 16.68
C SER A 173 -6.99 -12.59 17.59
N GLY A 174 -7.79 -11.51 17.59
CA GLY A 174 -7.55 -10.32 18.41
C GLY A 174 -6.35 -9.47 17.96
N LYS A 175 -5.80 -9.77 16.78
CA LYS A 175 -4.65 -9.05 16.19
C LYS A 175 -5.02 -7.68 15.63
N VAL A 176 -6.32 -7.41 15.48
CA VAL A 176 -6.86 -6.09 15.13
C VAL A 176 -7.65 -5.59 16.33
N LYS A 177 -7.24 -4.44 16.90
CA LYS A 177 -8.04 -3.72 17.88
C LYS A 177 -9.00 -2.81 17.15
N VAL A 178 -10.25 -2.83 17.57
CA VAL A 178 -11.34 -2.06 16.94
C VAL A 178 -11.91 -1.10 17.97
N LYS A 179 -12.01 0.17 17.61
CA LYS A 179 -12.72 1.20 18.37
C LYS A 179 -13.80 1.82 17.50
N GLY A 180 -15.04 1.88 18.00
CA GLY A 180 -16.20 2.40 17.25
C GLY A 180 -17.09 1.28 16.72
N ASP A 181 -17.52 1.37 15.46
CA ASP A 181 -18.48 0.44 14.86
C ASP A 181 -17.81 -0.90 14.46
N ILE A 182 -17.92 -1.89 15.33
CA ILE A 182 -17.36 -3.25 15.14
C ILE A 182 -18.06 -4.00 13.99
N ALA A 183 -19.38 -3.83 13.83
CA ALA A 183 -20.13 -4.50 12.76
C ALA A 183 -19.70 -3.98 11.38
N PHE A 184 -19.44 -2.68 11.28
CA PHE A 184 -18.84 -2.10 10.10
C PHE A 184 -17.42 -2.60 9.85
N ALA A 185 -16.59 -2.66 10.90
CA ALA A 185 -15.22 -3.18 10.78
C ALA A 185 -15.18 -4.59 10.15
N ALA A 186 -16.08 -5.47 10.57
CA ALA A 186 -16.17 -6.85 10.09
C ALA A 186 -16.56 -6.96 8.60
N THR A 187 -17.23 -5.94 8.04
CA THR A 187 -17.67 -5.94 6.64
C THR A 187 -16.79 -5.08 5.73
N LEU A 188 -15.88 -4.27 6.29
CA LEU A 188 -15.09 -3.28 5.57
C LEU A 188 -14.35 -3.85 4.36
N ILE A 189 -13.68 -5.00 4.51
CA ILE A 189 -12.90 -5.56 3.41
C ILE A 189 -13.78 -6.09 2.27
N GLY A 190 -15.03 -6.45 2.54
CA GLY A 190 -15.99 -6.87 1.51
C GLY A 190 -16.35 -5.78 0.49
N TYR A 191 -16.02 -4.51 0.78
CA TYR A 191 -16.18 -3.40 -0.15
C TYR A 191 -15.02 -3.25 -1.15
N PHE A 192 -13.94 -4.02 -1.01
CA PHE A 192 -12.79 -3.96 -1.89
C PHE A 192 -12.65 -5.24 -2.71
N ASP A 193 -12.41 -5.11 -4.00
CA ASP A 193 -12.14 -6.21 -4.94
C ASP A 193 -10.61 -6.35 -5.11
N LEU A 194 -9.94 -6.79 -4.04
CA LEU A 194 -8.48 -6.94 -4.06
C LEU A 194 -8.08 -8.15 -4.93
N PRO A 195 -7.07 -7.99 -5.82
CA PRO A 195 -6.57 -9.10 -6.60
C PRO A 195 -6.04 -10.23 -5.71
N ARG A 196 -6.30 -11.47 -6.13
CA ARG A 196 -5.81 -12.69 -5.46
C ARG A 196 -4.56 -13.25 -6.13
#